data_AF-A0A7W0X251-F1
#
_entry.id   AF-A0A7W0X251-F1
#
_cell.length_a   1.000
_cell.length_b   1.000
_cell.length_c   1.000
_cell.angle_alpha   90.00
_cell.angle_beta   90.00
_cell.angle_gamma   90.00
#
_symmetry.space_group_name_H-M   'P 1'
#
loop_
_entity.id
_entity.type
_entity.pdbx_description
1 polymer ?
#
loop_
_entity_poly.entity_id
_entity_poly.type
_entity_poly.pdbx_seq_one_letter_code
_entity_poly.pdbx_strand_id
1 'polypeptide(L)' 'MQHYLFPLLKPRSVALVGASERAGSLGRGVAENLLASQFTGEVYFVNPN' A
#
# COMPACT_ATOMS: atom_id res chain seq x y z
N MET A 1 1.84 -26.95 1.11
CA MET A 1 1.02 -26.05 1.94
C MET A 1 1.57 -24.65 1.84
N GLN A 2 0.74 -23.64 1.55
CA GLN A 2 1.18 -22.25 1.64
C GLN A 2 1.25 -21.84 3.11
N HIS A 3 2.29 -21.09 3.47
CA HIS A 3 2.46 -20.58 4.83
C HIS A 3 1.36 -19.55 5.14
N TYR A 4 0.87 -19.49 6.39
CA TYR A 4 -0.23 -18.59 6.77
C TYR A 4 0.11 -17.10 6.57
N LEU A 5 1.40 -16.74 6.62
CA LEU A 5 1.88 -15.38 6.32
C LEU A 5 1.99 -15.06 4.82
N PHE A 6 1.68 -16.00 3.93
CA PHE A 6 1.78 -15.77 2.49
C PHE A 6 1.02 -14.53 2.02
N PRO A 7 -0.22 -14.24 2.48
CA PRO A 7 -0.94 -13.03 2.10
C PRO A 7 -0.29 -11.73 2.60
N LEU A 8 0.47 -11.78 3.69
CA LEU A 8 1.19 -10.62 4.23
C LEU A 8 2.47 -10.33 3.44
N LEU A 9 3.21 -11.38 3.07
CA LEU A 9 4.52 -11.26 2.41
C LEU A 9 4.42 -11.17 0.88
N LYS A 10 3.35 -11.73 0.30
CA LYS A 10 3.06 -11.74 -1.14
C LYS A 10 1.56 -11.47 -1.39
N PRO A 11 1.06 -10.28 -1.01
CA PRO A 11 -0.34 -9.93 -1.26
C PRO A 11 -0.63 -9.84 -2.75
N ARG A 12 -1.87 -10.15 -3.15
CA ARG A 12 -2.37 -9.88 -4.51
C ARG A 12 -2.78 -8.42 -4.68
N SER A 13 -3.17 -7.77 -3.59
CA SER A 13 -3.56 -6.36 -3.55
C SER A 13 -3.33 -5.78 -2.16
N VAL A 14 -3.18 -4.45 -2.10
CA VAL A 14 -2.97 -3.68 -0.87
C VAL A 14 -3.91 -2.47 -0.86
N ALA A 15 -4.57 -2.21 0.26
CA ALA A 15 -5.27 -0.96 0.49
C ALA A 15 -4.50 -0.10 1.50
N LEU A 16 -4.07 1.10 1.10
CA LEU A 16 -3.47 2.08 1.99
C LEU A 16 -4.55 3.02 2.52
N VAL A 17 -5.00 2.73 3.74
CA VAL A 17 -5.92 3.60 4.48
C VAL A 17 -5.14 4.77 5.09
N GLY A 18 -5.58 6.00 4.81
CA GLY A 18 -4.86 7.21 5.21
C GLY A 18 -3.87 7.72 4.17
N ALA A 19 -3.95 7.24 2.92
CA ALA A 19 -3.24 7.83 1.79
C ALA A 19 -3.58 9.32 1.68
N SER A 20 -2.60 10.19 1.44
CA SER A 20 -2.83 11.65 1.42
C SER A 20 -1.83 12.32 0.49
N GLU A 21 -2.23 13.42 -0.14
CA GLU A 21 -1.33 14.28 -0.91
C GLU A 21 -0.63 15.34 -0.04
N ARG A 22 -1.02 15.47 1.23
CA ARG A 22 -0.45 16.47 2.16
C ARG A 22 1.05 16.23 2.31
N ALA A 23 1.83 17.24 1.97
CA ALA A 23 3.28 17.22 2.12
C ALA A 23 3.69 16.88 3.57
N GLY A 24 4.68 16.00 3.71
CA GLY A 24 5.17 15.53 5.02
C GLY A 24 4.25 14.57 5.77
N SER A 25 3.09 14.19 5.19
CA SER A 25 2.25 13.15 5.81
C SER A 25 2.85 11.75 5.62
N LEU A 26 2.65 10.89 6.62
CA LEU A 26 3.07 9.49 6.53
C LEU A 26 2.36 8.78 5.36
N GLY A 27 1.06 9.02 5.20
CA GLY A 27 0.26 8.45 4.11
C GLY A 27 0.83 8.76 2.73
N ARG A 28 1.33 9.99 2.53
CA ARG A 28 2.04 10.37 1.30
C ARG A 28 3.31 9.56 1.10
N GLY A 29 4.18 9.49 2.11
CA GLY A 29 5.44 8.76 2.01
C GLY A 29 5.25 7.25 1.77
N VAL A 30 4.25 6.63 2.40
CA VAL A 30 3.91 5.22 2.15
C VAL A 30 3.35 5.02 0.74
N ALA A 31 2.49 5.94 0.25
CA ALA A 31 2.00 5.89 -1.12
C ALA A 31 3.14 6.02 -2.14
N GLU A 32 4.05 6.97 -1.94
CA GLU A 32 5.24 7.16 -2.78
C GLU A 32 6.11 5.90 -2.81
N ASN A 33 6.33 5.25 -1.66
CA ASN A 33 7.09 4.00 -1.60
C ASN A 33 6.39 2.85 -2.35
N LEU A 34 5.07 2.71 -2.23
CA LEU A 34 4.31 1.69 -2.95
C LEU A 34 4.38 1.91 -4.46
N LEU A 35 4.24 3.16 -4.92
CA LEU A 35 4.33 3.52 -6.34
C LEU A 35 5.73 3.35 -6.92
N ALA A 36 6.78 3.62 -6.13
CA ALA A 36 8.17 3.42 -6.53
C ALA A 36 8.62 1.95 -6.44
N SER A 37 7.85 1.10 -5.77
CA SER A 37 8.17 -0.31 -5.64
C SER A 37 7.90 -1.09 -6.92
N GLN A 38 8.43 -2.31 -7.01
CA GLN A 38 8.09 -3.28 -8.06
C GLN A 38 6.86 -4.12 -7.69
N PHE A 39 5.99 -3.61 -6.82
CA PHE A 39 4.77 -4.32 -6.46
C PHE A 39 3.83 -4.36 -7.67
N THR A 40 3.52 -5.56 -8.13
CA THR A 40 2.71 -5.79 -9.34
C THR A 40 1.23 -6.04 -9.04
N GLY A 41 0.86 -6.10 -7.76
CA GLY A 41 -0.53 -6.24 -7.34
C GLY A 41 -1.27 -4.91 -7.36
N GLU A 42 -2.60 -4.98 -7.23
CA GLU A 42 -3.44 -3.77 -7.21
C GLU A 42 -3.22 -2.97 -5.91
N VAL A 43 -3.13 -1.65 -6.04
CA VAL A 43 -3.00 -0.73 -4.91
C VAL A 43 -4.21 0.19 -4.86
N TYR A 44 -4.88 0.24 -3.71
CA TYR A 44 -6.02 1.12 -3.46
C TYR A 44 -5.63 2.18 -2.43
N PHE A 45 -5.69 3.45 -2.81
CA PHE A 45 -5.49 4.57 -1.90
C PHE A 45 -6.84 5.01 -1.32
N VAL A 46 -6.99 4.96 -0.01
CA VAL A 46 -8.26 5.26 0.68
C VAL A 46 -8.08 6.49 1.57
N ASN A 47 -8.83 7.55 1.25
CA ASN A 47 -8.93 8.79 2.03
C ASN A 47 -10.40 9.24 2.06
N PRO A 48 -10.96 9.61 3.23
CA PRO A 48 -12.35 10.05 3.35
C PRO A 48 -12.59 11.53 2.99
N ASN A 49 -11.54 12.32 2.72
CA ASN A 49 -11.62 13.76 2.49
C ASN A 49 -11.47 14.13 1.01
#